data_AF-A0A6J7GRC2-F1
#
_entry.id   AF-A0A6J7GRC2-F1
#
_cell.length_a   1.000
_cell.length_b   1.000
_cell.length_c   1.000
_cell.angle_alpha   90.00
_cell.angle_beta   90.00
_cell.angle_gamma   90.00
#
_symmetry.space_group_name_H-M   'P 1'
#
loop_
_entity.id
_entity.type
_entity.pdbx_description
1 polymer ?
#
loop_
_entity_poly.entity_id
_entity_poly.type
_entity_poly.pdbx_seq_one_letter_code
_entity_poly.pdbx_strand_id
1 'polypeptide(L)'
;MSDAAPAGGPSPAAPGPEAVEAARQALDAAREAVGALLTVRAKALKEGARLRERAEVPGMAGLGEDAALQERRAEALEPRIEQLRDLARRAELAYEALRSDRTDGPDGPQPTAPADDAGNR
;
A
#
# COMPACT_ATOMS: atom_id res chain seq x y z
N MET A 1 46.94 24.39 12.90
CA MET A 1 46.00 23.41 12.34
C MET A 1 44.99 23.11 13.43
N SER A 2 43.83 23.76 13.40
CA SER A 2 42.76 23.52 14.37
C SER A 2 41.59 22.92 13.62
N ASP A 3 41.33 21.68 13.98
CA ASP A 3 40.19 20.88 13.60
C ASP A 3 38.93 21.51 14.19
N ALA A 4 37.96 21.86 13.33
CA ALA A 4 36.65 22.35 13.74
C ALA A 4 35.62 21.31 13.29
N ALA A 5 35.06 20.59 14.25
CA ALA A 5 34.01 19.61 14.05
C ALA A 5 32.81 20.23 13.30
N PRO A 6 32.18 19.52 12.35
CA PRO A 6 30.98 20.01 11.70
C PRO A 6 29.83 20.07 12.71
N ALA A 7 29.29 21.28 12.85
CA ALA A 7 28.05 21.57 13.57
C ALA A 7 26.91 20.68 13.06
N GLY A 8 26.13 20.16 14.01
CA GLY A 8 24.97 19.30 13.75
C GLY A 8 24.07 19.84 12.64
N GLY A 9 23.92 19.04 11.59
CA GLY A 9 22.84 19.24 10.64
C GLY A 9 21.49 19.13 11.35
N PRO A 10 20.42 19.74 10.82
CA PRO A 10 19.09 19.59 11.39
C PRO A 10 18.76 18.11 11.45
N SER A 11 18.65 17.57 12.66
CA SER A 11 18.04 16.27 12.87
C SER A 11 16.65 16.36 12.23
N PRO A 12 16.27 15.49 11.28
CA PRO A 12 14.93 15.52 10.72
C PRO A 12 13.97 15.40 11.91
N ALA A 13 13.16 16.43 12.12
CA ALA A 13 12.18 16.43 13.19
C ALA A 13 11.38 15.12 13.10
N ALA A 14 11.18 14.47 14.25
CA ALA A 14 10.40 13.25 14.29
C ALA A 14 9.06 13.48 13.56
N PRO A 15 8.65 12.56 12.66
CA PRO A 15 7.47 12.75 11.85
C PRO A 15 6.25 12.99 12.74
N GLY A 16 5.60 14.14 12.55
CA GLY A 16 4.42 14.52 13.33
C GLY A 16 3.21 13.62 13.07
N PRO A 17 2.12 13.76 13.86
CA PRO A 17 0.87 13.01 13.68
C PRO A 17 0.31 13.08 12.25
N GLU A 18 0.54 14.20 11.56
CA GLU A 18 0.13 14.41 10.16
C GLU A 18 0.82 13.44 9.19
N ALA A 19 2.08 13.05 9.46
CA ALA A 19 2.82 12.12 8.61
C ALA A 19 2.28 10.69 8.69
N VAL A 20 1.84 10.26 9.89
CA VAL A 20 1.20 8.94 10.09
C VAL A 20 -0.14 8.87 9.37
N GLU A 21 -0.94 9.94 9.48
CA GLU A 21 -2.21 10.06 8.78
C GLU A 21 -2.05 10.09 7.25
N ALA A 22 -1.09 10.87 6.74
CA ALA A 22 -0.75 10.88 5.32
C ALA A 22 -0.28 9.51 4.82
N ALA A 23 0.54 8.80 5.60
CA ALA A 23 0.99 7.44 5.27
C ALA A 23 -0.18 6.43 5.23
N ARG A 24 -1.12 6.53 6.18
CA ARG A 24 -2.35 5.71 6.17
C ARG A 24 -3.18 5.97 4.92
N GLN A 25 -3.44 7.23 4.59
CA GLN A 25 -4.20 7.60 3.39
C GLN A 25 -3.52 7.10 2.10
N ALA A 26 -2.19 7.19 2.02
CA ALA A 26 -1.42 6.69 0.88
C ALA A 26 -1.52 5.15 0.75
N LEU A 27 -1.47 4.43 1.87
CA LEU A 27 -1.65 2.98 1.91
C LEU A 27 -3.06 2.57 1.45
N ASP A 28 -4.08 3.24 1.97
CA ASP A 28 -5.47 2.96 1.60
C ASP A 28 -5.70 3.23 0.10
N ALA A 29 -5.24 4.37 -0.41
CA ALA A 29 -5.31 4.69 -1.84
C ALA A 29 -4.57 3.67 -2.71
N ALA A 30 -3.41 3.18 -2.27
CA ALA A 30 -2.66 2.14 -3.00
C ALA A 30 -3.43 0.81 -3.03
N ARG A 31 -4.03 0.40 -1.91
CA ARG A 31 -4.86 -0.82 -1.83
C ARG A 31 -6.11 -0.72 -2.70
N GLU A 32 -6.80 0.42 -2.67
CA GLU A 32 -7.95 0.68 -3.54
C GLU A 32 -7.56 0.62 -5.02
N ALA A 33 -6.44 1.22 -5.41
CA ALA A 33 -5.96 1.19 -6.79
C ALA A 33 -5.65 -0.24 -7.27
N VAL A 34 -5.03 -1.07 -6.42
CA VAL A 34 -4.83 -2.51 -6.71
C VAL A 34 -6.16 -3.22 -6.92
N GLY A 35 -7.12 -3.03 -6.00
CA GLY A 35 -8.44 -3.64 -6.09
C GLY A 35 -9.22 -3.23 -7.34
N ALA A 36 -9.13 -1.96 -7.72
CA ALA A 36 -9.74 -1.44 -8.93
C ALA A 36 -9.16 -2.10 -10.19
N LEU A 37 -7.83 -2.20 -10.30
CA LEU A 37 -7.20 -2.84 -11.46
C LEU A 37 -7.48 -4.34 -11.54
N LEU A 38 -7.50 -5.05 -10.40
CA LEU A 38 -7.91 -6.45 -10.35
C LEU A 38 -9.34 -6.64 -10.87
N THR A 39 -10.24 -5.73 -10.50
CA THR A 39 -11.63 -5.72 -10.98
C THR A 39 -11.71 -5.50 -12.49
N VAL A 40 -10.94 -4.54 -13.03
CA VAL A 40 -10.88 -4.30 -14.48
C VAL A 40 -10.34 -5.52 -15.22
N ARG A 41 -9.26 -6.12 -14.72
CA ARG A 41 -8.67 -7.35 -15.28
C ARG A 41 -9.67 -8.50 -15.29
N ALA A 42 -10.36 -8.74 -14.16
CA ALA A 42 -11.37 -9.78 -14.06
C ALA A 42 -12.54 -9.58 -15.04
N LYS A 43 -12.99 -8.33 -15.22
CA LYS A 43 -14.04 -7.99 -16.21
C LYS A 43 -13.58 -8.29 -17.64
N ALA A 44 -12.34 -7.93 -17.99
CA ALA A 44 -11.79 -8.21 -19.31
C ALA A 44 -11.70 -9.72 -19.57
N LEU A 45 -11.18 -10.51 -18.62
CA LEU A 45 -11.12 -11.98 -18.75
C LEU A 45 -12.51 -12.61 -18.89
N LYS A 46 -13.47 -12.16 -18.09
CA LYS A 46 -14.86 -12.65 -18.16
C LYS A 46 -15.49 -12.34 -19.53
N GLU A 47 -15.29 -11.13 -20.06
CA GLU A 47 -15.81 -10.78 -21.37
C GLU A 47 -15.10 -11.55 -22.49
N GLY A 48 -13.78 -11.73 -22.41
CA GLY A 48 -13.04 -12.55 -23.37
C GLY A 48 -13.52 -14.01 -23.40
N ALA A 49 -13.79 -14.60 -22.23
CA ALA A 49 -14.39 -15.93 -22.15
C ALA A 49 -15.78 -15.99 -22.81
N ARG A 50 -16.65 -15.01 -22.52
CA ARG A 50 -17.99 -14.90 -23.11
C ARG A 50 -17.95 -14.74 -24.63
N LEU A 51 -17.01 -13.95 -25.15
CA LEU A 51 -16.84 -13.73 -26.58
C LEU A 51 -16.33 -14.99 -27.29
N ARG A 52 -15.41 -15.74 -26.67
CA ARG A 52 -14.95 -17.05 -27.16
C ARG A 52 -16.09 -18.06 -27.28
N GLU A 53 -16.89 -18.22 -26.23
CA GLU A 53 -18.04 -19.12 -26.23
C GLU A 53 -19.00 -18.80 -27.38
N ARG A 54 -19.22 -17.51 -27.66
CA ARG A 54 -20.08 -17.07 -28.77
C ARG A 54 -19.44 -17.22 -30.14
N ALA A 55 -18.10 -17.21 -30.23
CA ALA A 55 -17.38 -17.40 -31.48
C ALA A 55 -17.47 -18.84 -32.02
N GLU A 56 -17.81 -19.82 -31.16
CA GLU A 56 -18.07 -21.20 -31.57
C GLU A 56 -19.38 -21.36 -32.36
N VAL A 57 -20.27 -20.36 -32.32
CA VAL A 57 -21.53 -20.37 -33.06
C VAL A 57 -21.30 -19.98 -34.53
N PRO A 58 -21.78 -20.79 -35.50
CA PRO A 58 -21.67 -20.46 -36.92
C PRO A 58 -22.29 -19.08 -37.25
N GLY A 59 -21.57 -18.27 -38.03
CA GLY A 59 -22.00 -16.93 -38.44
C GLY A 59 -21.51 -15.77 -37.56
N MET A 60 -20.80 -16.06 -36.46
CA MET A 60 -20.22 -15.05 -35.56
C MET A 60 -18.75 -14.75 -35.85
N ALA A 61 -18.43 -14.41 -37.10
CA ALA A 61 -17.07 -14.02 -37.48
C ALA A 61 -16.62 -12.75 -36.71
N GLY A 62 -15.35 -12.73 -36.26
CA GLY A 62 -14.74 -11.59 -35.56
C GLY A 62 -14.77 -11.65 -34.03
N LEU A 63 -15.69 -12.39 -33.41
CA LEU A 63 -15.77 -12.47 -31.94
C LEU A 63 -14.54 -13.12 -31.30
N GLY A 64 -13.86 -14.03 -32.01
CA GLY A 64 -12.60 -14.63 -31.54
C GLY A 64 -11.46 -13.61 -31.44
N GLU A 65 -11.40 -12.64 -32.37
CA GLU A 65 -10.40 -11.57 -32.34
C GLU A 65 -10.69 -10.58 -31.21
N ASP A 66 -11.97 -10.24 -31.00
CA ASP A 66 -12.40 -9.41 -29.88
C ASP A 66 -12.11 -10.09 -28.53
N ALA A 67 -12.31 -11.40 -28.42
CA ALA A 67 -11.96 -12.16 -27.23
C ALA A 67 -10.46 -12.08 -26.93
N ALA A 68 -9.62 -12.35 -27.94
CA ALA A 68 -8.18 -12.25 -27.83
C ALA A 68 -7.71 -10.83 -27.47
N LEU A 69 -8.42 -9.79 -27.94
CA LEU A 69 -8.16 -8.41 -27.53
C LEU A 69 -8.44 -8.18 -26.05
N GLN A 70 -9.53 -8.73 -25.51
CA GLN A 70 -9.83 -8.61 -24.07
C GLN A 70 -8.79 -9.32 -23.20
N GLU A 71 -8.31 -10.49 -23.64
CA GLU A 71 -7.24 -11.22 -22.94
C GLU A 71 -5.93 -10.44 -22.93
N ARG A 72 -5.50 -9.92 -24.09
CA ARG A 72 -4.31 -9.07 -24.16
C ARG A 72 -4.42 -7.82 -23.27
N ARG A 73 -5.61 -7.21 -23.17
CA ARG A 73 -5.85 -6.10 -22.25
C ARG A 73 -5.73 -6.53 -20.79
N ALA A 74 -6.22 -7.71 -20.44
CA ALA A 74 -6.10 -8.26 -19.09
C ALA A 74 -4.63 -8.56 -18.72
N GLU A 75 -3.86 -9.12 -19.64
CA GLU A 75 -2.42 -9.40 -19.49
C GLU A 75 -1.62 -8.09 -19.38
N ALA A 76 -1.94 -7.08 -20.19
CA ALA A 76 -1.25 -5.79 -20.15
C ALA A 76 -1.41 -5.04 -18.81
N LEU A 77 -2.43 -5.38 -18.00
CA LEU A 77 -2.62 -4.82 -16.67
C LEU A 77 -1.73 -5.47 -15.60
N GLU A 78 -1.20 -6.67 -15.86
CA GLU A 78 -0.47 -7.48 -14.88
C GLU A 78 0.77 -6.78 -14.32
N PRO A 79 1.67 -6.19 -15.15
CA PRO A 79 2.82 -5.45 -14.63
C PRO A 79 2.42 -4.25 -13.77
N ARG A 80 1.31 -3.58 -14.11
CA ARG A 80 0.83 -2.42 -13.35
C ARG A 80 0.23 -2.84 -12.01
N ILE A 81 -0.48 -3.95 -11.97
CA ILE A 81 -1.01 -4.54 -10.73
C ILE A 81 0.14 -4.92 -9.79
N GLU A 82 1.20 -5.56 -10.32
CA GLU A 82 2.38 -5.91 -9.53
C GLU A 82 3.07 -4.67 -8.96
N GLN A 83 3.33 -3.66 -9.79
CA GLN A 83 3.91 -2.38 -9.34
C GLN A 83 3.10 -1.73 -8.22
N LEU A 84 1.75 -1.75 -8.30
CA LEU A 84 0.90 -1.17 -7.27
C LEU A 84 0.86 -2.03 -6.00
N ARG A 85 0.96 -3.36 -6.11
CA ARG A 85 1.10 -4.24 -4.95
C ARG A 85 2.42 -3.98 -4.21
N ASP A 86 3.50 -3.81 -4.95
CA ASP A 86 4.80 -3.47 -4.36
C ASP A 86 4.80 -2.08 -3.73
N LEU A 87 4.11 -1.12 -4.36
CA LEU A 87 3.90 0.20 -3.77
C LEU A 87 3.08 0.13 -2.48
N ALA A 88 1.97 -0.61 -2.48
CA ALA A 88 1.13 -0.80 -1.29
C ALA A 88 1.92 -1.46 -0.16
N ARG A 89 2.74 -2.47 -0.45
CA ARG A 89 3.61 -3.12 0.54
C ARG A 89 4.65 -2.15 1.12
N ARG A 90 5.27 -1.31 0.29
CA ARG A 90 6.21 -0.28 0.78
C ARG A 90 5.53 0.78 1.63
N ALA A 91 4.31 1.19 1.25
CA ALA A 91 3.51 2.13 2.04
C ALA A 91 3.11 1.53 3.39
N GLU A 92 2.79 0.23 3.43
CA GLU A 92 2.48 -0.51 4.66
C GLU A 92 3.69 -0.54 5.61
N LEU A 93 4.87 -0.92 5.11
CA LEU A 93 6.11 -0.91 5.90
C LEU A 93 6.46 0.50 6.43
N ALA A 94 6.28 1.53 5.60
CA ALA A 94 6.51 2.92 6.02
C ALA A 94 5.51 3.37 7.09
N TYR A 95 4.23 3.04 6.93
CA TYR A 95 3.20 3.32 7.92
C TYR A 95 3.49 2.62 9.25
N GLU A 96 3.88 1.34 9.22
CA GLU A 96 4.22 0.57 10.42
C GLU A 96 5.44 1.13 11.15
N ALA A 97 6.48 1.54 10.42
CA ALA A 97 7.65 2.19 11.01
C ALA A 97 7.27 3.51 11.72
N LEU A 98 6.53 4.39 11.04
CA LEU A 98 6.06 5.66 11.60
C LEU A 98 5.15 5.48 12.82
N ARG A 99 4.30 4.44 12.78
CA ARG A 99 3.38 4.11 13.88
C ARG A 99 4.14 3.60 15.10
N SER A 100 5.16 2.77 14.89
CA SER A 100 5.92 2.11 15.96
C SER A 100 6.85 3.10 16.69
N ASP A 101 7.55 3.96 15.94
CA ASP A 101 8.40 5.02 16.50
C ASP A 101 7.62 5.96 17.45
N ARG A 102 6.30 6.12 17.24
CA ARG A 102 5.44 6.92 18.10
C ARG A 102 4.99 6.19 19.36
N THR A 103 4.68 4.90 19.27
CA THR A 103 4.28 4.11 20.46
C THR A 103 5.43 3.93 21.45
N ASP A 104 6.67 3.95 20.97
CA ASP A 104 7.88 3.82 21.79
C ASP A 104 8.50 5.18 22.20
N GLY A 105 7.84 6.29 21.87
CA GLY A 105 8.27 7.64 22.24
C GLY A 105 8.12 7.93 23.76
N PRO A 106 8.76 8.99 24.27
CA PRO A 106 8.81 9.34 25.70
C PRO A 106 7.43 9.62 26.35
N ASP A 107 6.36 9.71 25.54
CA ASP A 107 4.97 9.94 25.95
C ASP A 107 4.12 8.65 25.99
N GLY A 108 4.72 7.47 25.78
CA GLY A 108 4.04 6.21 26.06
C GLY A 108 3.52 6.18 27.51
N PRO A 109 2.36 5.58 27.80
CA PRO A 109 1.83 5.53 29.16
C PRO A 109 2.87 4.87 30.06
N GLN A 110 3.58 5.67 30.86
CA GLN A 110 4.56 5.13 31.78
C GLN A 110 3.81 4.19 32.73
N PRO A 111 4.32 2.97 32.97
CA PRO A 111 3.77 2.15 34.03
C PRO A 111 3.92 2.96 35.32
N THR A 112 2.79 3.43 35.85
CA THR A 112 2.74 4.07 37.15
C THR A 112 3.25 3.04 38.14
N ALA A 113 4.49 3.23 38.60
CA ALA A 113 5.05 2.43 39.65
C ALA A 113 4.04 2.41 40.82
N PRO A 114 3.79 1.24 41.43
CA PRO A 114 2.88 1.17 42.56
C PRO A 114 3.39 2.16 43.61
N ALA A 115 2.50 3.04 44.08
CA ALA A 115 2.81 3.93 45.18
C ALA A 115 3.27 3.06 46.36
N ASP A 116 4.54 3.15 46.72
CA ASP A 116 5.04 2.64 47.99
C ASP A 116 4.36 3.46 49.09
N ASP A 117 3.18 2.99 49.49
CA ASP A 117 2.58 3.27 50.78
C ASP A 117 3.47 2.64 51.85
N ALA A 118 4.57 3.32 52.17
CA ALA A 118 5.32 3.09 53.38
C ALA A 118 4.90 4.11 54.45
N GLY A 119 3.58 4.24 54.67
CA GLY A 119 3.07 4.69 55.95
C GLY A 119 3.16 3.57 56.99
N ASN A 120 4.28 3.44 57.71
CA ASN A 120 4.23 2.87 59.07
C ASN A 120 5.52 3.07 59.90
N ARG A 121 5.33 3.79 61.01
CA ARG A 121 6.09 3.82 62.29
C ARG A 121 7.32 4.70 62.41
#